data_AF-A0A7S1VGV9-F1
#
_entry.id   AF-A0A7S1VGV9-F1
#
_cell.length_a   1.000
_cell.length_b   1.000
_cell.length_c   1.000
_cell.angle_alpha   90.00
_cell.angle_beta   90.00
_cell.angle_gamma   90.00
#
_symmetry.space_group_name_H-M   'P 1'
#
loop_
_entity.id
_entity.type
_entity.pdbx_description
1 polymer ?
#
loop_
_entity_poly.entity_id
_entity_poly.type
_entity_poly.pdbx_seq_one_letter_code
_entity_poly.pdbx_strand_id
1 'polypeptide(L)'
;NVDPSSQFYWICAFANCQHILDELEQSDYRQTPFAKAIMSEKCVGTLVVLNEEEARPFARSWCVFEDFVSTVDCGHKVEPHLMDFATIIPEGECENSSDVAEEHDEHMVSGTFNQRCAGLLYQTSANDNSATMTTEDTTDHPGDPGLAWFPSGVAMKGFNVDIAKAEATREEDERSIRRWVGDRIEEVNLTLRRKFTRSAIYMAATEIG
;
A
#
# COMPACT_ATOMS: atom_id res chain seq x y z
N ASN A 1 23.05 10.86 0.27
CA ASN A 1 22.44 11.54 1.43
C ASN A 1 21.51 12.62 0.94
N VAL A 2 20.25 12.26 0.70
CA VAL A 2 19.16 13.22 0.45
C VAL A 2 18.65 13.67 1.81
N ASP A 3 18.39 14.96 1.98
CA ASP A 3 17.75 15.49 3.18
C ASP A 3 16.31 14.92 3.28
N PRO A 4 15.94 14.19 4.35
CA PRO A 4 14.59 13.62 4.49
C PRO A 4 13.49 14.68 4.40
N SER A 5 13.77 15.93 4.78
CA SER A 5 12.82 17.04 4.67
C SER A 5 12.60 17.53 3.24
N SER A 6 13.35 16.99 2.27
CA SER A 6 13.27 17.30 0.84
C SER A 6 12.66 16.17 -0.01
N GLN A 7 12.20 15.09 0.63
CA GLN A 7 11.57 13.94 -0.03
C GLN A 7 10.05 14.06 -0.01
N PHE A 8 9.39 13.75 -1.12
CA PHE A 8 7.94 13.84 -1.25
C PHE A 8 7.35 12.48 -1.62
N TYR A 9 6.28 12.09 -0.93
CA TYR A 9 5.52 10.89 -1.26
C TYR A 9 4.15 11.29 -1.81
N TRP A 10 3.69 10.56 -2.83
CA TRP A 10 2.30 10.65 -3.28
C TRP A 10 1.41 9.84 -2.33
N ILE A 11 0.34 10.47 -1.83
CA ILE A 11 -0.65 9.82 -0.98
C ILE A 11 -2.04 10.19 -1.50
N CYS A 12 -2.71 9.22 -2.13
CA CYS A 12 -4.03 9.41 -2.75
C CYS A 12 -5.04 10.08 -1.81
N ALA A 13 -5.07 9.67 -0.55
CA ALA A 13 -6.01 10.17 0.47
C ALA A 13 -5.88 11.67 0.75
N PHE A 14 -4.74 12.28 0.43
CA PHE A 14 -4.50 13.72 0.60
C PHE A 14 -4.57 14.50 -0.72
N ALA A 15 -4.83 13.83 -1.84
CA ALA A 15 -5.03 14.49 -3.12
C ALA A 15 -6.40 15.19 -3.13
N ASN A 16 -6.39 16.52 -3.18
CA ASN A 16 -7.60 17.33 -3.20
C ASN A 16 -8.33 17.21 -4.55
N CYS A 17 -9.67 17.27 -4.54
CA CYS A 17 -10.54 17.32 -5.73
C CYS A 17 -10.64 16.07 -6.62
N GLN A 18 -10.71 14.85 -6.06
CA GLN A 18 -11.09 13.63 -6.80
C GLN A 18 -12.54 13.64 -7.36
N HIS A 19 -13.28 14.74 -7.20
CA HIS A 19 -14.69 14.90 -7.62
C HIS A 19 -14.89 15.93 -8.73
N ILE A 20 -13.89 16.77 -9.04
CA ILE A 20 -13.95 17.77 -10.12
C ILE A 20 -12.78 17.47 -11.06
N LEU A 21 -13.09 16.73 -12.12
CA LEU A 21 -12.11 16.03 -12.94
C LEU A 21 -12.07 16.57 -14.38
N ASP A 22 -12.68 17.73 -14.64
CA ASP A 22 -12.78 18.30 -15.98
C ASP A 22 -11.39 18.65 -16.56
N GLU A 23 -10.40 18.91 -15.71
CA GLU A 23 -9.00 19.09 -16.09
C GLU A 23 -8.30 17.77 -16.52
N LEU A 24 -8.94 16.63 -16.26
CA LEU A 24 -8.45 15.26 -16.53
C LEU A 24 -8.96 14.66 -17.84
N GLU A 25 -9.82 15.36 -18.59
CA GLU A 25 -10.20 15.01 -19.96
C GLU A 25 -9.04 15.23 -20.95
N GLN A 26 -7.85 14.74 -20.59
CA GLN A 26 -6.67 14.76 -21.41
C GLN A 26 -6.63 13.49 -22.27
N SER A 27 -6.27 13.65 -23.54
CA SER A 27 -6.00 12.50 -24.40
C SER A 27 -4.78 11.69 -23.90
N ASP A 28 -3.79 12.39 -23.34
CA ASP A 28 -2.61 11.82 -22.69
C ASP A 28 -2.72 11.95 -21.16
N TYR A 29 -2.81 10.80 -20.49
CA TYR A 29 -2.94 10.73 -19.03
C TYR A 29 -1.72 11.28 -18.29
N ARG A 30 -0.55 11.32 -18.93
CA ARG A 30 0.67 11.90 -18.34
C ARG A 30 0.56 13.41 -18.15
N GLN A 31 -0.42 14.05 -18.79
CA GLN A 31 -0.70 15.47 -18.61
C GLN A 31 -1.56 15.77 -17.40
N THR A 32 -2.18 14.75 -16.79
CA THR A 32 -2.97 14.92 -15.57
C THR A 32 -2.09 15.43 -14.42
N PRO A 33 -2.64 16.27 -13.51
CA PRO A 33 -1.93 16.70 -12.30
C PRO A 33 -1.45 15.53 -11.45
N PHE A 34 -2.21 14.43 -11.38
CA PHE A 34 -1.85 13.23 -10.64
C PHE A 34 -0.60 12.55 -11.23
N ALA A 35 -0.60 12.26 -12.53
CA ALA A 35 0.57 11.65 -13.17
C ALA A 35 1.79 12.55 -13.09
N LYS A 36 1.64 13.86 -13.28
CA LYS A 36 2.73 14.83 -13.14
C LYS A 36 3.32 14.85 -11.74
N ALA A 37 2.48 14.78 -10.70
CA ALA A 37 2.95 14.75 -9.31
C ALA A 37 3.72 13.45 -9.02
N ILE A 38 3.13 12.30 -9.35
CA ILE A 38 3.73 10.97 -9.15
C ILE A 38 5.04 10.84 -9.94
N MET A 39 5.06 11.24 -11.21
CA MET A 39 6.23 11.15 -12.08
C MET A 39 7.30 12.23 -11.80
N SER A 40 7.03 13.20 -10.94
CA SER A 40 8.02 14.23 -10.58
C SER A 40 9.28 13.58 -10.00
N GLU A 41 10.46 14.10 -10.37
CA GLU A 41 11.76 13.70 -9.80
C GLU A 41 11.84 13.90 -8.28
N LYS A 42 11.00 14.79 -7.73
CA LYS A 42 10.91 15.02 -6.28
C LYS A 42 10.03 13.99 -5.57
N CYS A 43 9.18 13.28 -6.31
CA CYS A 43 8.30 12.27 -5.77
C CYS A 43 9.04 10.93 -5.72
N VAL A 44 9.48 10.56 -4.51
CA VAL A 44 10.32 9.38 -4.27
C VAL A 44 9.51 8.09 -4.24
N GLY A 45 8.20 8.17 -3.98
CA GLY A 45 7.36 7.01 -3.92
C GLY A 45 5.88 7.33 -3.75
N THR A 46 5.08 6.27 -3.74
CA THR A 46 3.64 6.30 -3.51
C THR A 46 3.32 5.49 -2.25
N LEU A 47 2.59 6.09 -1.31
CA LEU A 47 2.04 5.40 -0.15
C LEU A 47 0.53 5.21 -0.34
N VAL A 48 0.13 3.95 -0.50
CA VAL A 48 -1.28 3.56 -0.62
C VAL A 48 -1.83 3.30 0.77
N VAL A 49 -2.80 4.11 1.19
CA VAL A 49 -3.47 3.94 2.49
C VAL A 49 -4.71 3.07 2.30
N LEU A 50 -4.60 1.81 2.67
CA LEU A 50 -5.67 0.84 2.65
C LEU A 50 -6.57 1.05 3.87
N ASN A 51 -7.89 0.97 3.64
CA ASN A 51 -8.81 0.87 4.76
C ASN A 51 -8.82 -0.57 5.29
N GLU A 52 -9.10 -0.67 6.59
CA GLU A 52 -9.37 -1.89 7.34
C GLU A 52 -10.25 -2.88 6.55
N GLU A 53 -9.87 -4.16 6.61
CA GLU A 53 -10.52 -5.37 6.07
C GLU A 53 -10.71 -5.43 4.54
N GLU A 54 -11.15 -4.35 3.93
CA GLU A 54 -11.65 -4.33 2.56
C GLU A 54 -10.58 -3.92 1.52
N ALA A 55 -9.52 -3.23 1.94
CA ALA A 55 -8.47 -2.74 1.04
C ALA A 55 -9.05 -2.02 -0.21
N ARG A 56 -10.09 -1.21 -0.01
CA ARG A 56 -10.88 -0.56 -1.07
C ARG A 56 -10.08 0.24 -2.09
N PRO A 57 -8.90 0.83 -1.82
CA PRO A 57 -8.09 1.43 -2.89
C PRO A 57 -7.86 0.48 -4.08
N PHE A 58 -7.73 -0.82 -3.87
CA PHE A 58 -7.61 -1.80 -4.97
C PHE A 58 -8.85 -1.96 -5.83
N ALA A 59 -10.01 -1.50 -5.36
CA ALA A 59 -11.27 -1.50 -6.09
C ALA A 59 -11.64 -0.12 -6.65
N ARG A 60 -10.84 0.93 -6.40
CA ARG A 60 -11.12 2.30 -6.90
C ARG A 60 -10.29 2.57 -8.13
N SER A 61 -10.95 2.87 -9.25
CA SER A 61 -10.31 3.10 -10.55
C SER A 61 -9.18 4.14 -10.48
N TRP A 62 -9.39 5.24 -9.75
CA TRP A 62 -8.41 6.29 -9.58
C TRP A 62 -7.17 5.84 -8.80
N CYS A 63 -7.33 5.05 -7.74
CA CYS A 63 -6.19 4.49 -7.02
C CYS A 63 -5.42 3.49 -7.91
N VAL A 64 -6.13 2.69 -8.71
CA VAL A 64 -5.54 1.80 -9.71
C VAL A 64 -4.76 2.57 -10.79
N PHE A 65 -5.26 3.74 -11.20
CA PHE A 65 -4.52 4.61 -12.12
C PHE A 65 -3.20 5.07 -11.51
N GLU A 66 -3.20 5.46 -10.23
CA GLU A 66 -1.98 5.85 -9.51
C GLU A 66 -1.02 4.66 -9.38
N ASP A 67 -1.52 3.46 -9.03
CA ASP A 67 -0.74 2.23 -9.00
C ASP A 67 -0.07 1.96 -10.35
N PHE A 68 -0.80 2.14 -11.45
CA PHE A 68 -0.29 2.02 -12.80
C PHE A 68 0.84 3.03 -13.09
N VAL A 69 0.64 4.32 -12.80
CA VAL A 69 1.68 5.34 -13.02
C VAL A 69 2.92 5.06 -12.16
N SER A 70 2.73 4.65 -10.92
CA SER A 70 3.81 4.38 -9.97
C SER A 70 4.60 3.11 -10.31
N THR A 71 3.94 2.07 -10.82
CA THR A 71 4.58 0.79 -11.13
C THR A 71 5.14 0.72 -12.56
N VAL A 72 4.49 1.37 -13.52
CA VAL A 72 4.85 1.28 -14.95
C VAL A 72 5.65 2.49 -15.40
N ASP A 73 5.10 3.70 -15.26
CA ASP A 73 5.75 4.90 -15.82
C ASP A 73 6.93 5.39 -14.99
N CYS A 74 6.91 5.19 -13.68
CA CYS A 74 8.01 5.59 -12.81
C CYS A 74 9.19 4.61 -12.81
N GLY A 75 9.09 3.47 -13.51
CA GLY A 75 10.20 2.51 -13.66
C GLY A 75 11.41 3.06 -14.42
N HIS A 76 11.27 4.21 -15.09
CA HIS A 76 12.34 4.89 -15.82
C HIS A 76 13.07 5.98 -15.03
N LYS A 77 12.65 6.25 -13.79
CA LYS A 77 13.34 7.24 -12.94
C LYS A 77 14.76 6.79 -12.62
N VAL A 78 15.66 7.75 -12.42
CA VAL A 78 17.06 7.49 -12.05
C VAL A 78 17.13 6.75 -10.72
N GLU A 79 16.34 7.21 -9.75
CA GLU A 79 16.15 6.53 -8.47
C GLU A 79 14.85 5.70 -8.52
N PRO A 80 14.83 4.48 -7.96
CA PRO A 80 13.63 3.66 -7.92
C PRO A 80 12.47 4.37 -7.24
N HIS A 81 11.29 4.35 -7.88
CA HIS A 81 10.07 4.85 -7.27
C HIS A 81 9.52 3.82 -6.28
N LEU A 82 9.49 4.18 -5.00
CA LEU A 82 9.00 3.30 -3.95
C LEU A 82 7.47 3.19 -4.01
N MET A 83 6.95 2.04 -3.61
CA MET A 83 5.52 1.85 -3.45
C MET A 83 5.24 1.01 -2.22
N ASP A 84 4.70 1.69 -1.22
CA ASP A 84 4.45 1.21 0.13
C ASP A 84 2.95 1.22 0.43
N PHE A 85 2.52 0.42 1.40
CA PHE A 85 1.11 0.30 1.81
C PHE A 85 0.99 0.47 3.31
N ALA A 86 0.11 1.36 3.74
CA ALA A 86 -0.26 1.50 5.14
C ALA A 86 -1.71 1.08 5.34
N THR A 87 -2.02 0.50 6.48
CA THR A 87 -3.39 0.21 6.90
C THR A 87 -3.55 0.41 8.39
N ILE A 88 -4.77 0.65 8.84
CA ILE A 88 -5.15 0.44 10.24
C ILE A 88 -5.28 -1.08 10.45
N ILE A 89 -4.75 -1.58 11.56
CA ILE A 89 -4.96 -2.97 11.99
C ILE A 89 -6.36 -3.05 12.63
N PRO A 90 -7.21 -4.00 12.23
CA PRO A 90 -8.54 -4.19 12.82
C PRO A 90 -8.49 -4.31 14.35
N GLU A 91 -9.57 -3.88 15.02
CA GLU A 91 -9.69 -3.98 16.47
C GLU A 91 -9.58 -5.44 16.92
N GLY A 92 -8.75 -5.70 17.95
CA GLY A 92 -8.54 -7.05 18.48
C GLY A 92 -7.50 -7.89 17.74
N GLU A 93 -7.00 -7.47 16.57
CA GLU A 93 -5.87 -8.12 15.91
C GLU A 93 -4.52 -7.63 16.46
N CYS A 94 -4.51 -6.42 17.03
CA CYS A 94 -3.33 -5.78 17.57
C CYS A 94 -3.22 -5.94 19.09
N GLU A 95 -2.91 -7.15 19.58
CA GLU A 95 -2.73 -7.39 21.01
C GLU A 95 -1.27 -7.13 21.44
N ASN A 96 -1.09 -6.28 22.46
CA ASN A 96 0.20 -6.12 23.11
C ASN A 96 0.53 -7.43 23.85
N SER A 97 1.57 -8.14 23.39
CA SER A 97 2.08 -9.35 24.04
C SER A 97 2.69 -9.11 25.43
N SER A 98 2.65 -7.88 25.97
CA SER A 98 3.05 -7.60 27.35
C SER A 98 2.06 -8.13 28.40
N ASP A 99 0.90 -8.64 27.99
CA ASP A 99 -0.06 -9.31 28.87
C ASP A 99 0.04 -10.85 28.85
N VAL A 100 1.21 -11.39 28.48
CA VAL A 100 1.60 -12.72 28.97
C VAL A 100 1.78 -12.58 30.48
N ALA A 101 0.68 -12.76 31.19
CA ALA A 101 0.58 -12.75 32.64
C ALA A 101 1.77 -13.51 33.24
N GLU A 102 2.66 -12.81 33.95
CA GLU A 102 3.35 -13.46 35.06
C GLU A 102 2.26 -13.91 36.04
N GLU A 103 2.11 -15.22 36.22
CA GLU A 103 1.05 -15.93 36.97
C GLU A 103 0.99 -15.60 38.48
N HIS A 104 1.23 -14.36 38.91
CA HIS A 104 1.51 -14.07 40.32
C HIS A 104 0.56 -13.13 41.06
N ASP A 105 -0.54 -12.66 40.48
CA ASP A 105 -1.53 -11.92 41.31
C ASP A 105 -2.98 -12.02 40.80
N GLU A 106 -3.92 -12.23 41.72
CA GLU A 106 -5.37 -12.44 41.47
C GLU A 106 -6.12 -11.16 41.00
N HIS A 107 -5.39 -10.13 40.59
CA HIS A 107 -5.97 -8.95 39.94
C HIS A 107 -5.70 -9.00 38.44
N MET A 108 -6.67 -9.52 37.67
CA MET A 108 -6.71 -9.36 36.21
C MET A 108 -6.59 -7.87 35.86
N VAL A 109 -5.39 -7.44 35.49
CA VAL A 109 -5.21 -6.20 34.76
C VAL A 109 -5.68 -6.52 33.35
N SER A 110 -6.87 -6.05 33.01
CA SER A 110 -7.35 -6.03 31.62
C SER A 110 -6.26 -5.39 30.78
N GLY A 111 -5.70 -6.16 29.85
CA GLY A 111 -4.66 -5.67 28.95
C GLY A 111 -5.03 -4.34 28.34
N THR A 112 -4.08 -3.41 28.30
CA THR A 112 -4.27 -2.14 27.60
C THR A 112 -4.17 -2.40 26.11
N PHE A 113 -5.31 -2.64 25.48
CA PHE A 113 -5.42 -2.72 24.02
C PHE A 113 -5.04 -1.37 23.42
N ASN A 114 -4.11 -1.36 22.47
CA ASN A 114 -4.01 -0.23 21.57
C ASN A 114 -5.20 -0.31 20.62
N GLN A 115 -6.20 0.56 20.82
CA GLN A 115 -7.42 0.56 20.00
C GLN A 115 -7.16 0.89 18.53
N ARG A 116 -5.96 1.40 18.18
CA ARG A 116 -5.59 1.77 16.81
C ARG A 116 -4.12 1.51 16.58
N CYS A 117 -3.81 0.36 16.00
CA CYS A 117 -2.48 0.11 15.47
C CYS A 117 -2.45 0.32 13.96
N ALA A 118 -1.25 0.51 13.43
CA ALA A 118 -1.02 0.64 12.00
C ALA A 118 -0.04 -0.41 11.51
N GLY A 119 -0.36 -1.03 10.39
CA GLY A 119 0.55 -1.88 9.63
C GLY A 119 1.15 -1.12 8.47
N LEU A 120 2.43 -1.32 8.21
CA LEU A 120 3.15 -0.77 7.07
C LEU A 120 3.85 -1.90 6.31
N LEU A 121 3.54 -2.03 5.03
CA LEU A 121 4.25 -2.89 4.09
C LEU A 121 5.07 -1.99 3.18
N TYR A 122 6.39 -2.00 3.33
CA TYR A 122 7.29 -1.05 2.66
C TYR A 122 8.37 -1.75 1.86
N GLN A 123 8.88 -1.07 0.85
CA GLN A 123 9.99 -1.57 0.06
C GLN A 123 11.33 -1.19 0.69
N THR A 124 12.22 -2.17 0.77
CA THR A 124 13.63 -1.94 1.08
C THR A 124 14.49 -2.18 -0.15
N SER A 125 15.46 -1.30 -0.36
CA SER A 125 16.61 -1.64 -1.20
C SER A 125 17.46 -2.63 -0.42
N ALA A 126 17.63 -3.85 -0.93
CA ALA A 126 18.60 -4.77 -0.34
C ALA A 126 19.98 -4.09 -0.38
N ASN A 127 20.57 -3.86 0.79
CA ASN A 127 21.98 -3.50 0.91
C ASN A 127 22.79 -4.69 0.39
N ASP A 128 23.14 -4.68 -0.90
CA ASP A 128 24.27 -5.35 -1.56
C ASP A 128 23.89 -5.75 -2.98
N ASN A 129 24.30 -4.94 -3.99
CA ASN A 129 24.52 -5.30 -5.41
C ASN A 129 23.46 -6.17 -6.13
N SER A 130 22.28 -6.35 -5.55
CA SER A 130 21.18 -7.16 -6.04
C SER A 130 20.12 -6.20 -6.55
N ALA A 131 19.82 -6.26 -7.84
CA ALA A 131 18.72 -5.51 -8.46
C ALA A 131 17.32 -5.95 -7.96
N THR A 132 17.26 -6.73 -6.88
CA THR A 132 16.03 -7.30 -6.34
C THR A 132 15.54 -6.41 -5.20
N MET A 133 14.52 -5.59 -5.46
CA MET A 133 13.80 -4.90 -4.38
C MET A 133 13.04 -5.93 -3.55
N THR A 134 13.18 -5.85 -2.23
CA THR A 134 12.46 -6.70 -1.28
C THR A 134 11.34 -5.92 -0.61
N THR A 135 10.28 -6.61 -0.22
CA THR A 135 9.20 -6.03 0.58
C THR A 135 9.31 -6.54 2.01
N GLU A 136 9.24 -5.62 2.96
CA GLU A 136 9.26 -5.83 4.40
C GLU A 136 7.98 -5.26 5.01
N ASP A 137 7.58 -5.79 6.15
CA ASP A 137 6.44 -5.32 6.93
C ASP A 137 6.87 -4.88 8.34
N THR A 138 6.16 -3.88 8.86
CA THR A 138 6.32 -3.40 10.23
C THR A 138 5.00 -2.89 10.81
N THR A 139 4.97 -2.61 12.12
CA THR A 139 3.84 -2.08 12.89
C THR A 139 4.33 -1.01 13.84
N ASP A 140 3.43 -0.20 14.38
CA ASP A 140 3.75 0.85 15.34
C ASP A 140 4.05 0.34 16.76
N HIS A 141 4.18 -0.98 16.98
CA HIS A 141 4.53 -1.55 18.28
C HIS A 141 5.98 -1.29 18.70
N PRO A 142 6.20 -0.64 19.86
CA PRO A 142 7.53 -0.41 20.41
C PRO A 142 7.93 -1.61 21.29
N GLY A 143 8.51 -2.66 20.72
CA GLY A 143 9.00 -3.76 21.56
C GLY A 143 9.84 -4.81 20.85
N ASP A 144 9.38 -5.28 19.69
CA ASP A 144 10.10 -6.29 18.91
C ASP A 144 9.76 -6.13 17.41
N PRO A 145 10.72 -5.69 16.57
CA PRO A 145 10.55 -5.66 15.12
C PRO A 145 10.17 -7.02 14.51
N GLY A 146 10.46 -8.14 15.20
CA GLY A 146 10.07 -9.49 14.80
C GLY A 146 8.61 -9.85 15.05
N LEU A 147 7.86 -9.05 15.82
CA LEU A 147 6.41 -9.18 16.03
C LEU A 147 5.61 -8.26 15.11
N ALA A 148 6.29 -7.50 14.27
CA ALA A 148 5.65 -6.58 13.37
C ALA A 148 5.09 -7.35 12.15
N TRP A 149 3.77 -7.26 11.92
CA TRP A 149 3.09 -7.95 10.84
C TRP A 149 2.10 -7.04 10.14
N PHE A 150 2.02 -7.15 8.81
CA PHE A 150 0.98 -6.47 8.04
C PHE A 150 -0.33 -7.27 8.15
N PRO A 151 -1.50 -6.62 8.41
CA PRO A 151 -2.77 -7.32 8.58
C PRO A 151 -3.06 -8.25 7.43
N SER A 152 -3.45 -9.44 7.82
CA SER A 152 -3.24 -10.63 7.04
C SER A 152 -4.36 -10.84 6.03
N GLY A 153 -5.60 -10.53 6.46
CA GLY A 153 -6.74 -10.32 5.57
C GLY A 153 -6.47 -9.25 4.51
N VAL A 154 -5.88 -8.11 4.91
CA VAL A 154 -5.50 -7.02 3.97
C VAL A 154 -4.41 -7.50 3.00
N ALA A 155 -3.41 -8.25 3.48
CA ALA A 155 -2.37 -8.82 2.64
C ALA A 155 -2.95 -9.77 1.59
N MET A 156 -3.92 -10.62 1.96
CA MET A 156 -4.59 -11.52 1.02
C MET A 156 -5.43 -10.78 -0.02
N LYS A 157 -6.04 -9.64 0.33
CA LYS A 157 -6.72 -8.79 -0.66
C LYS A 157 -5.72 -8.21 -1.65
N GLY A 158 -4.57 -7.72 -1.18
CA GLY A 158 -3.48 -7.24 -2.03
C GLY A 158 -2.88 -8.35 -2.92
N PHE A 159 -2.75 -9.58 -2.40
CA PHE A 159 -2.30 -10.74 -3.16
C PHE A 159 -3.31 -11.21 -4.22
N ASN A 160 -4.61 -10.99 -3.98
CA ASN A 160 -5.67 -11.32 -4.92
C ASN A 160 -6.16 -10.12 -5.74
N VAL A 161 -5.40 -9.02 -5.74
CA VAL A 161 -5.79 -7.81 -6.48
C VAL A 161 -6.00 -8.11 -7.96
N ASP A 162 -7.06 -7.50 -8.49
CA ASP A 162 -7.41 -7.53 -9.90
C ASP A 162 -7.91 -6.15 -10.32
N ILE A 163 -6.99 -5.33 -10.80
CA ILE A 163 -7.28 -3.94 -11.13
C ILE A 163 -8.26 -3.80 -12.30
N ALA A 164 -8.50 -4.87 -13.07
CA ALA A 164 -9.52 -4.87 -14.11
C ALA A 164 -10.95 -4.80 -13.55
N LYS A 165 -11.13 -5.09 -12.26
CA LYS A 165 -12.43 -5.02 -11.56
C LYS A 165 -12.63 -3.70 -10.81
N ALA A 166 -11.70 -2.76 -10.93
CA ALA A 166 -11.84 -1.47 -10.27
C ALA A 166 -13.01 -0.67 -10.85
N GLU A 167 -13.72 0.01 -9.95
CA GLU A 167 -14.93 0.76 -10.23
C GLU A 167 -14.68 2.27 -10.09
N ALA A 168 -15.40 3.06 -10.87
CA ALA A 168 -15.41 4.51 -10.77
C ALA A 168 -16.82 5.03 -10.50
N THR A 169 -16.95 6.16 -9.81
CA THR A 169 -18.25 6.82 -9.64
C THR A 169 -18.79 7.35 -10.98
N ARG A 170 -17.90 7.77 -11.89
CA ARG A 170 -18.26 8.23 -13.25
C ARG A 170 -17.80 7.20 -14.28
N GLU A 171 -18.70 6.77 -15.15
CA GLU A 171 -18.40 5.81 -16.23
C GLU A 171 -17.30 6.32 -17.19
N GLU A 172 -17.21 7.63 -17.39
CA GLU A 172 -16.19 8.27 -18.22
C GLU A 172 -14.77 8.09 -17.65
N ASP A 173 -14.62 8.18 -16.32
CA ASP A 173 -13.35 7.95 -15.62
C ASP A 173 -12.96 6.48 -15.76
N GLU A 174 -13.90 5.57 -15.52
CA GLU A 174 -13.66 4.14 -15.67
C GLU A 174 -13.19 3.81 -17.08
N ARG A 175 -13.88 4.33 -18.10
CA ARG A 175 -13.53 4.12 -19.51
C ARG A 175 -12.15 4.70 -19.84
N SER A 176 -11.86 5.90 -19.35
CA SER A 176 -10.59 6.58 -19.60
C SER A 176 -9.42 5.85 -18.95
N ILE A 177 -9.56 5.48 -17.68
CA ILE A 177 -8.53 4.75 -16.92
C ILE A 177 -8.32 3.36 -17.51
N ARG A 178 -9.39 2.60 -17.80
CA ARG A 178 -9.28 1.30 -18.48
C ARG A 178 -8.54 1.43 -19.81
N ARG A 179 -8.80 2.49 -20.58
CA ARG A 179 -8.09 2.76 -21.84
C ARG A 179 -6.60 3.08 -21.60
N TRP A 180 -6.28 3.86 -20.56
CA TRP A 180 -4.90 4.24 -20.27
C TRP A 180 -4.06 3.08 -19.74
N VAL A 181 -4.61 2.28 -18.83
CA VAL A 181 -3.94 1.06 -18.32
C VAL A 181 -3.86 0.01 -19.43
N GLY A 182 -4.92 -0.14 -20.23
CA GLY A 182 -4.90 -0.90 -21.47
C GLY A 182 -4.41 -2.34 -21.30
N ASP A 183 -3.37 -2.70 -22.05
CA ASP A 183 -2.74 -4.01 -22.05
C ASP A 183 -1.79 -4.26 -20.88
N ARG A 184 -1.55 -3.25 -20.03
CA ARG A 184 -0.64 -3.32 -18.87
C ARG A 184 -1.32 -3.82 -17.59
N ILE A 185 -2.61 -4.15 -17.64
CA ILE A 185 -3.37 -4.64 -16.48
C ILE A 185 -2.65 -5.78 -15.76
N GLU A 186 -2.19 -6.79 -16.51
CA GLU A 186 -1.55 -7.96 -15.90
C GLU A 186 -0.20 -7.62 -15.27
N GLU A 187 0.54 -6.68 -15.85
CA GLU A 187 1.81 -6.23 -15.29
C GLU A 187 1.63 -5.51 -13.96
N VAL A 188 0.64 -4.62 -13.87
CA VAL A 188 0.32 -3.92 -12.61
C VAL A 188 -0.16 -4.93 -11.57
N ASN A 189 -1.08 -5.83 -11.94
CA ASN A 189 -1.54 -6.91 -11.07
C ASN A 189 -0.35 -7.73 -10.53
N LEU A 190 0.52 -8.25 -11.40
CA LEU A 190 1.68 -9.03 -10.97
C LEU A 190 2.61 -8.24 -10.04
N THR A 191 2.81 -6.95 -10.32
CA THR A 191 3.65 -6.08 -9.49
C THR A 191 3.06 -5.90 -8.11
N LEU A 192 1.76 -5.61 -8.00
CA LEU A 192 1.07 -5.48 -6.72
C LEU A 192 1.07 -6.80 -5.95
N ARG A 193 0.66 -7.91 -6.58
CA ARG A 193 0.60 -9.24 -5.93
C ARG A 193 1.94 -9.67 -5.35
N ARG A 194 3.05 -9.39 -6.06
CA ARG A 194 4.40 -9.69 -5.58
C ARG A 194 4.74 -8.98 -4.26
N LYS A 195 4.31 -7.73 -4.08
CA LYS A 195 4.55 -6.97 -2.85
C LYS A 195 3.88 -7.62 -1.64
N PHE A 196 2.69 -8.17 -1.83
CA PHE A 196 1.93 -8.83 -0.76
C PHE A 196 2.25 -10.31 -0.55
N THR A 197 3.00 -10.94 -1.47
CA THR A 197 3.21 -12.39 -1.47
C THR A 197 3.80 -12.91 -0.15
N ARG A 198 4.77 -12.20 0.43
CA ARG A 198 5.42 -12.63 1.67
C ARG A 198 4.44 -12.65 2.85
N SER A 199 3.76 -11.53 3.11
CA SER A 199 2.79 -11.42 4.20
C SER A 199 1.58 -12.35 3.97
N ALA A 200 1.17 -12.58 2.71
CA ALA A 200 0.10 -13.51 2.34
C ALA A 200 0.48 -15.00 2.49
N ILE A 201 1.76 -15.37 2.29
CA ILE A 201 2.21 -16.76 2.51
C ILE A 201 2.31 -17.07 4.00
N TYR A 202 2.78 -16.10 4.80
CA TYR A 202 2.88 -16.25 6.25
C TYR A 202 1.54 -16.69 6.86
N MET A 203 0.45 -16.02 6.46
CA MET A 203 -0.94 -16.41 6.71
C MET A 203 -1.28 -17.86 6.41
N ALA A 204 -1.06 -18.28 5.16
CA ALA A 204 -1.44 -19.61 4.72
C ALA A 204 -0.69 -20.70 5.51
N ALA A 205 0.50 -20.38 6.02
CA ALA A 205 1.26 -21.27 6.87
C ALA A 205 0.80 -21.28 8.35
N THR A 206 0.24 -20.17 8.86
CA THR A 206 -0.20 -20.05 10.27
C THR A 206 -1.65 -20.47 10.50
N GLU A 207 -2.55 -20.34 9.53
CA GLU A 207 -3.97 -20.77 9.65
C GLU A 207 -4.18 -22.29 9.51
N ILE A 208 -3.16 -23.04 9.07
CA ILE A 208 -3.22 -24.51 8.88
C ILE A 208 -2.69 -25.29 10.11
N GLY A 209 -2.23 -24.59 11.17
CA GLY A 209 -1.74 -25.19 12.43
C GLY A 209 -2.76 -25.18 13.54
#